data_AF-A0A8J7TLH7-F1
#
_entry.id   AF-A0A8J7TLH7-F1
#
_cell.length_a   1.000
_cell.length_b   1.000
_cell.length_c   1.000
_cell.angle_alpha   90.00
_cell.angle_beta   90.00
_cell.angle_gamma   90.00
#
_symmetry.space_group_name_H-M   'P 1'
#
loop_
_entity.id
_entity.type
_entity.pdbx_description
1 polymer ?
#
loop_
_entity_poly.entity_id
_entity_poly.type
_entity_poly.pdbx_seq_one_letter_code
_entity_poly.pdbx_strand_id
1 'polypeptide(L)'
;MPFIPEFFAMPAVSPESLLCSFAVGGAFFILWPRLANFIEYRVLSRTVKNVTGHSTLRPRSIKVGRNLSAAYDSVKKALAARQSNQRWHLHQVRIDEPLEKAIRLEGVSILKESPEEEMHRSRTEARGAGRGRHSTSLRIQVDITERAGETQVSWKFLPEDQRYFSEKLQTMDANTSLLLLRTNFNLIKELGLTA
;
A
#
# COMPACT_ATOMS: atom_id res chain seq x y z
N MET A 1 -24.20 -42.64 -53.34
CA MET A 1 -24.68 -41.34 -52.81
C MET A 1 -23.86 -41.02 -51.57
N PRO A 2 -23.15 -39.89 -51.49
CA PRO A 2 -22.32 -39.57 -50.33
C PRO A 2 -23.15 -38.96 -49.19
N PHE A 3 -22.93 -39.45 -47.99
CA PHE A 3 -23.41 -38.91 -46.72
C PHE A 3 -22.57 -37.67 -46.37
N ILE A 4 -23.19 -36.49 -46.28
CA ILE A 4 -22.55 -35.28 -45.74
C ILE A 4 -22.97 -35.18 -44.28
N PRO A 5 -22.04 -35.23 -43.31
CA PRO A 5 -22.42 -35.13 -41.91
C PRO A 5 -22.63 -33.67 -41.52
N GLU A 6 -23.77 -33.39 -40.89
CA GLU A 6 -24.09 -32.13 -40.21
C GLU A 6 -23.15 -31.92 -39.02
N PHE A 7 -21.93 -31.44 -39.26
CA PHE A 7 -21.07 -30.92 -38.21
C PHE A 7 -20.93 -29.40 -38.40
N PHE A 8 -21.28 -28.67 -37.34
CA PHE A 8 -21.26 -27.20 -37.21
C PHE A 8 -22.53 -26.43 -37.62
N ALA A 9 -23.66 -26.76 -37.00
CA ALA A 9 -24.60 -25.71 -36.61
C ALA A 9 -24.00 -24.95 -35.41
N MET A 10 -23.17 -23.92 -35.66
CA MET A 10 -22.88 -22.95 -34.60
C MET A 10 -24.21 -22.29 -34.19
N PRO A 11 -24.53 -22.15 -32.90
CA PRO A 11 -25.72 -21.43 -32.49
C PRO A 11 -25.63 -20.02 -33.08
N ALA A 12 -26.66 -19.61 -33.80
CA ALA A 12 -26.75 -18.27 -34.35
C ALA A 12 -26.70 -17.28 -33.18
N VAL A 13 -25.54 -16.65 -33.00
CA VAL A 13 -25.32 -15.68 -31.94
C VAL A 13 -26.19 -14.48 -32.28
N SER A 14 -27.29 -14.31 -31.55
CA SER A 14 -28.21 -13.20 -31.79
C SER A 14 -27.46 -11.88 -31.54
N PRO A 15 -27.73 -10.82 -32.32
CA PRO A 15 -27.08 -9.53 -32.11
C PRO A 15 -27.29 -8.98 -30.69
N GLU A 16 -28.40 -9.34 -30.06
CA GLU A 16 -28.71 -9.05 -28.65
C GLU A 16 -27.76 -9.76 -27.68
N SER A 17 -27.38 -11.01 -27.95
CA SER A 17 -26.42 -11.76 -27.12
C SER A 17 -24.99 -11.23 -27.24
N LEU A 18 -24.59 -10.71 -28.42
CA LEU A 18 -23.34 -9.98 -28.59
C LEU A 18 -23.36 -8.66 -27.80
N LEU A 19 -24.43 -7.88 -27.93
CA LEU A 19 -24.58 -6.61 -27.20
C LEU A 19 -24.57 -6.82 -25.69
N CYS A 20 -25.27 -7.84 -25.17
CA CYS A 20 -25.21 -8.20 -23.76
C CYS A 20 -23.79 -8.63 -23.34
N SER A 21 -23.08 -9.41 -24.16
CA SER A 21 -21.70 -9.83 -23.86
C SER A 21 -20.73 -8.65 -23.86
N PHE A 22 -20.86 -7.70 -24.79
CA PHE A 22 -20.07 -6.48 -24.82
C PHE A 22 -20.43 -5.53 -23.67
N ALA A 23 -21.71 -5.41 -23.31
CA ALA A 23 -22.16 -4.59 -22.19
C ALA A 23 -21.67 -5.14 -20.85
N VAL A 24 -21.73 -6.46 -20.65
CA VAL A 24 -21.20 -7.14 -19.46
C VAL A 24 -19.67 -7.05 -19.44
N GLY A 25 -19.00 -7.29 -20.56
CA GLY A 25 -17.55 -7.16 -20.68
C GLY A 25 -17.05 -5.74 -20.44
N GLY A 26 -17.76 -4.73 -20.96
CA GLY A 26 -17.48 -3.31 -20.75
C GLY A 26 -17.72 -2.88 -19.30
N ALA A 27 -18.84 -3.30 -18.70
CA ALA A 27 -19.12 -3.04 -17.29
C ALA A 27 -18.05 -3.69 -16.40
N PHE A 28 -17.63 -4.91 -16.71
CA PHE A 28 -16.56 -5.60 -15.99
C PHE A 28 -15.22 -4.87 -16.14
N PHE A 29 -14.85 -4.41 -17.34
CA PHE A 29 -13.62 -3.65 -17.56
C PHE A 29 -13.58 -2.34 -16.74
N ILE A 30 -14.72 -1.66 -16.61
CA ILE A 30 -14.84 -0.41 -15.82
C ILE A 30 -14.81 -0.70 -14.31
N LEU A 31 -15.46 -1.78 -13.87
CA LEU A 31 -15.57 -2.13 -12.44
C LEU A 31 -14.35 -2.89 -11.91
N TRP A 32 -13.61 -3.59 -12.77
CA TRP A 32 -12.49 -4.44 -12.40
C TRP A 32 -11.40 -3.73 -11.60
N PRO A 33 -10.93 -2.52 -11.98
CA PRO A 33 -9.92 -1.81 -11.18
C PRO A 33 -10.38 -1.52 -9.74
N ARG A 34 -11.67 -1.17 -9.57
CA ARG A 34 -12.26 -0.92 -8.25
C ARG A 34 -12.38 -2.21 -7.45
N LEU A 35 -12.82 -3.29 -8.08
CA LEU A 35 -12.93 -4.60 -7.45
C LEU A 35 -11.56 -5.16 -7.04
N ALA A 36 -10.55 -5.04 -7.92
CA ALA A 36 -9.18 -5.45 -7.64
C ALA A 36 -8.60 -4.70 -6.43
N ASN A 37 -8.76 -3.37 -6.39
CA ASN A 37 -8.34 -2.55 -5.25
C ASN A 37 -9.04 -2.96 -3.94
N PHE A 38 -10.34 -3.29 -4.00
CA PHE A 38 -11.10 -3.75 -2.85
C PHE A 38 -10.64 -5.12 -2.35
N ILE A 39 -10.42 -6.07 -3.27
CA ILE A 39 -9.91 -7.41 -2.95
C ILE A 39 -8.52 -7.29 -2.33
N GLU A 40 -7.64 -6.49 -2.93
CA GLU A 40 -6.29 -6.25 -2.42
C GLU A 40 -6.32 -5.66 -1.01
N TYR A 41 -7.13 -4.62 -0.79
CA TYR A 41 -7.33 -4.02 0.53
C TYR A 41 -7.75 -5.07 1.57
N ARG A 42 -8.73 -5.92 1.24
CA ARG A 42 -9.24 -6.97 2.14
C ARG A 42 -8.18 -8.02 2.47
N VAL A 43 -7.41 -8.46 1.48
CA VAL A 43 -6.35 -9.46 1.67
C VAL A 43 -5.22 -8.88 2.52
N LEU A 44 -4.71 -7.70 2.17
CA LEU A 44 -3.64 -7.04 2.92
C LEU A 44 -4.06 -6.73 4.36
N SER A 45 -5.28 -6.22 4.54
CA SER A 45 -5.82 -5.90 5.86
C SER A 45 -5.91 -7.14 6.75
N ARG A 46 -6.39 -8.28 6.23
CA ARG A 46 -6.42 -9.54 6.97
C ARG A 46 -5.03 -10.03 7.36
N THR A 47 -4.09 -10.03 6.42
CA THR A 47 -2.73 -10.52 6.70
C THR A 47 -2.01 -9.65 7.73
N VAL A 48 -2.09 -8.33 7.59
CA VAL A 48 -1.49 -7.40 8.57
C VAL A 48 -2.18 -7.55 9.92
N LYS A 49 -3.51 -7.68 9.97
CA LYS A 49 -4.25 -7.86 11.24
C LYS A 49 -3.90 -9.17 11.92
N ASN A 50 -3.71 -10.26 11.19
CA ASN A 50 -3.33 -11.55 11.75
C ASN A 50 -1.95 -11.50 12.43
N VAL A 51 -1.01 -10.73 11.86
CA VAL A 51 0.34 -10.60 12.42
C VAL A 51 0.42 -9.57 13.55
N THR A 52 -0.33 -8.47 13.46
CA THR A 52 -0.24 -7.34 14.41
C THR A 52 -1.30 -7.37 15.52
N GLY A 53 -2.34 -8.21 15.38
CA GLY A 53 -3.43 -8.43 16.33
C GLY A 53 -4.42 -7.27 16.54
N HIS A 54 -4.09 -6.05 16.11
CA HIS A 54 -4.84 -4.84 16.50
C HIS A 54 -5.25 -3.96 15.31
N SER A 55 -4.32 -3.14 14.81
CA SER A 55 -4.57 -2.11 13.81
C SER A 55 -3.69 -2.31 12.59
N THR A 56 -4.32 -2.35 11.42
CA THR A 56 -3.66 -2.54 10.13
C THR A 56 -2.91 -1.31 9.65
N LEU A 57 -3.18 -0.14 10.24
CA LEU A 57 -2.63 1.16 9.84
C LEU A 57 -1.63 1.73 10.85
N ARG A 58 -1.71 1.28 12.11
CA ARG A 58 -0.76 1.63 13.19
C ARG A 58 -0.27 0.37 13.90
N PRO A 59 0.64 -0.39 13.27
CA PRO A 59 1.17 -1.60 13.88
C PRO A 59 1.96 -1.26 15.14
N ARG A 60 1.76 -2.07 16.19
CA ARG A 60 2.62 -2.04 17.37
C ARG A 60 3.94 -2.75 17.06
N SER A 61 4.93 -2.50 17.90
CA SER A 61 6.22 -3.20 17.86
C SER A 61 6.04 -4.72 17.81
N ILE A 62 6.72 -5.38 16.87
CA ILE A 62 6.65 -6.82 16.65
C ILE A 62 7.97 -7.45 17.06
N LYS A 63 7.89 -8.58 17.75
CA LYS A 63 9.06 -9.41 18.07
C LYS A 63 9.47 -10.21 16.84
N VAL A 64 10.75 -10.20 16.50
CA VAL A 64 11.30 -10.88 15.33
C VAL A 64 12.36 -11.86 15.82
N GLY A 65 12.24 -13.14 15.46
CA GLY A 65 13.21 -14.18 15.79
C GLY A 65 14.52 -14.11 14.99
N ARG A 66 14.90 -12.93 14.49
CA ARG A 66 16.10 -12.70 13.67
C ARG A 66 17.07 -11.78 14.41
N ASN A 67 18.35 -11.89 14.09
CA ASN A 67 19.39 -10.99 14.60
C ASN A 67 19.16 -9.55 14.10
N LEU A 68 19.66 -8.57 14.84
CA LEU A 68 19.48 -7.14 14.56
C LEU A 68 19.94 -6.73 13.14
N SER A 69 21.07 -7.27 12.65
CA SER A 69 21.56 -7.03 11.28
C SER A 69 20.63 -7.60 10.21
N ALA A 70 20.15 -8.83 10.40
CA ALA A 70 19.24 -9.48 9.47
C ALA A 70 17.87 -8.79 9.43
N ALA A 71 17.37 -8.31 10.59
CA ALA A 71 16.18 -7.49 10.66
C ALA A 71 16.37 -6.15 9.91
N TYR A 72 17.53 -5.51 10.09
CA TYR A 72 17.89 -4.29 9.36
C TYR A 72 17.89 -4.48 7.84
N ASP A 73 18.56 -5.51 7.33
CA ASP A 73 18.61 -5.79 5.90
C ASP A 73 17.22 -6.09 5.32
N SER A 74 16.39 -6.78 6.10
CA SER A 74 15.00 -7.09 5.75
C SER A 74 14.14 -5.82 5.66
N VAL A 75 14.25 -4.92 6.64
CA VAL A 75 13.55 -3.63 6.62
C VAL A 75 14.05 -2.75 5.47
N LYS A 76 15.36 -2.68 5.26
CA LYS A 76 15.96 -1.92 4.15
C LYS A 76 15.44 -2.44 2.81
N LYS A 77 15.37 -3.75 2.63
CA LYS A 77 14.82 -4.38 1.43
C LYS A 77 13.32 -4.09 1.25
N ALA A 78 12.54 -4.15 2.33
CA ALA A 78 11.12 -3.84 2.30
C ALA A 78 10.83 -2.40 1.87
N LEU A 79 11.62 -1.43 2.36
CA LEU A 79 11.47 -0.02 2.01
C LEU A 79 12.07 0.32 0.64
N ALA A 80 13.10 -0.41 0.21
CA ALA A 80 13.67 -0.28 -1.13
C ALA A 80 12.77 -0.90 -2.22
N ALA A 81 11.87 -1.82 -1.86
CA ALA A 81 10.92 -2.42 -2.78
C ALA A 81 10.01 -1.35 -3.39
N ARG A 82 10.12 -1.16 -4.71
CA ARG A 82 9.28 -0.21 -5.45
C ARG A 82 7.84 -0.69 -5.40
N GLN A 83 7.00 0.04 -4.67
CA GLN A 83 5.55 -0.08 -4.81
C GLN A 83 5.14 0.78 -6.00
N SER A 84 4.18 0.32 -6.79
CA SER A 84 3.88 0.73 -8.18
C SER A 84 3.84 2.24 -8.49
N ASN A 85 3.80 3.12 -7.49
CA ASN A 85 3.88 4.57 -7.64
C ASN A 85 4.66 5.32 -6.53
N GLN A 86 5.35 4.60 -5.63
CA GLN A 86 5.96 5.14 -4.41
C GLN A 86 7.42 4.72 -4.32
N ARG A 87 8.33 5.67 -4.08
CA ARG A 87 9.75 5.41 -3.82
C ARG A 87 10.12 6.06 -2.49
N TRP A 88 10.53 5.23 -1.53
CA TRP A 88 11.06 5.71 -0.27
C TRP A 88 12.53 6.14 -0.45
N HIS A 89 12.84 7.38 -0.07
CA HIS A 89 14.20 7.87 0.09
C HIS A 89 14.67 7.50 1.49
N LEU A 90 15.67 6.63 1.57
CA LEU A 90 16.12 6.04 2.85
C LEU A 90 17.25 6.84 3.46
N HIS A 91 17.07 7.23 4.71
CA HIS A 91 18.06 7.80 5.60
C HIS A 91 18.26 6.86 6.79
N GLN A 92 19.51 6.49 7.05
CA GLN A 92 19.86 5.64 8.18
C GLN A 92 20.39 6.51 9.32
N VAL A 93 19.86 6.29 10.53
CA VAL A 93 20.36 6.87 11.77
C VAL A 93 20.70 5.72 12.71
N ARG A 94 21.98 5.50 12.99
CA ARG A 94 22.41 4.51 14.00
C ARG A 94 22.46 5.18 15.37
N ILE A 95 21.84 4.57 16.37
CA ILE A 95 21.87 5.01 17.76
C ILE A 95 22.56 3.90 18.54
N ASP A 96 23.87 4.06 18.74
CA ASP A 96 24.69 3.13 19.49
C ASP A 96 24.73 3.59 20.96
N GLU A 97 23.72 3.23 21.75
CA GLU A 97 23.74 3.41 23.21
C GLU A 97 24.30 2.15 23.90
N PRO A 98 25.06 2.28 25.00
CA PRO A 98 25.81 1.18 25.60
C PRO A 98 24.94 0.05 26.20
N LEU A 99 23.64 0.29 26.40
CA LEU A 99 22.69 -0.67 26.96
C LEU A 99 21.65 -1.17 25.95
N GLU A 100 21.47 -0.49 24.82
CA GLU A 100 20.48 -0.81 23.80
C GLU A 100 21.06 -0.57 22.40
N LYS A 101 21.22 -1.64 21.61
CA LYS A 101 21.56 -1.50 20.19
C LYS A 101 20.27 -1.16 19.44
N ALA A 102 20.22 0.05 18.89
CA ALA A 102 19.07 0.52 18.13
C ALA A 102 19.49 1.02 16.74
N ILE A 103 18.85 0.49 15.70
CA ILE A 103 18.98 1.03 14.34
C ILE A 103 17.66 1.70 13.96
N ARG A 104 17.73 2.99 13.63
CA ARG A 104 16.61 3.75 13.06
C ARG A 104 16.79 3.89 11.55
N LEU A 105 15.78 3.45 10.82
CA LEU A 105 15.64 3.64 9.38
C LEU A 105 14.50 4.61 9.12
N GLU A 106 14.81 5.74 8.49
CA GLU A 106 13.81 6.72 8.04
C GLU A 106 13.64 6.61 6.54
N GLY A 107 12.40 6.43 6.07
CA GLY A 107 12.03 6.53 4.66
C GLY A 107 11.19 7.77 4.44
N VAL A 108 11.54 8.62 3.47
CA VAL A 108 10.71 9.76 3.07
C VAL A 108 10.09 9.48 1.71
N SER A 109 8.79 9.68 1.55
CA SER A 109 8.11 9.58 0.27
C SER A 109 7.07 10.68 0.11
N ILE A 110 6.80 11.06 -1.14
CA ILE A 110 5.74 12.02 -1.48
C ILE A 110 4.48 11.21 -1.82
N LEU A 111 3.36 11.52 -1.17
CA LEU A 111 2.05 10.98 -1.48
C LEU A 111 1.55 11.63 -2.78
N LYS A 112 1.06 10.80 -3.71
CA LYS A 112 0.37 11.33 -4.89
C LYS A 112 -0.99 11.87 -4.46
N GLU A 113 -1.31 13.08 -4.93
CA GLU A 113 -2.64 13.67 -4.82
C GLU A 113 -3.63 12.82 -5.65
N SER A 114 -4.90 12.77 -5.22
CA SER A 114 -5.93 12.13 -6.02
C SER A 114 -6.23 12.98 -7.28
N PRO A 115 -6.74 12.40 -8.37
CA PRO A 115 -7.12 13.18 -9.56
C PRO A 115 -8.14 14.28 -9.27
N GLU A 116 -9.01 14.07 -8.28
CA GLU A 116 -9.99 15.06 -7.81
C GLU A 116 -9.30 16.22 -7.10
N GLU A 117 -8.31 15.94 -6.26
CA GLU A 117 -7.49 16.94 -5.57
C GLU A 117 -6.65 17.76 -6.56
N GLU A 118 -6.04 17.10 -7.55
CA GLU A 118 -5.26 17.74 -8.61
C GLU A 118 -6.14 18.68 -9.46
N MET A 119 -7.37 18.25 -9.77
CA MET A 119 -8.34 19.08 -10.51
C MET A 119 -8.85 20.25 -9.67
N HIS A 120 -9.17 20.03 -8.38
CA HIS A 120 -9.56 21.10 -7.46
C HIS A 120 -8.43 22.12 -7.28
N ARG A 121 -7.19 21.65 -7.18
CA ARG A 121 -6.00 22.49 -7.08
C ARG A 121 -5.80 23.31 -8.35
N SER A 122 -5.80 22.68 -9.51
CA SER A 122 -5.69 23.36 -10.81
C SER A 122 -6.75 24.45 -10.97
N ARG A 123 -7.98 24.18 -10.52
CA ARG A 123 -9.09 25.14 -10.55
C ARG A 123 -8.95 26.28 -9.54
N THR A 124 -8.28 26.05 -8.42
CA THR A 124 -8.08 27.06 -7.35
C THR A 124 -6.86 27.94 -7.66
N GLU A 125 -5.78 27.36 -8.18
CA GLU A 125 -4.60 28.06 -8.69
C GLU A 125 -4.98 28.95 -9.89
N ALA A 126 -5.81 28.46 -10.82
CA ALA A 126 -6.34 29.26 -11.93
C ALA A 126 -7.22 30.44 -11.49
N ARG A 127 -7.75 30.43 -10.26
CA ARG A 127 -8.57 31.52 -9.68
C ARG A 127 -7.77 32.50 -8.83
N GLY A 128 -6.45 32.37 -8.76
CA GLY A 128 -5.58 33.27 -7.99
C GLY A 128 -5.74 33.16 -6.47
N ALA A 129 -6.55 32.22 -5.98
CA ALA A 129 -6.65 31.92 -4.56
C ALA A 129 -5.47 31.03 -4.18
N GLY A 130 -4.39 31.64 -3.69
CA GLY A 130 -3.22 30.95 -3.16
C GLY A 130 -3.58 30.14 -1.91
N ARG A 131 -4.26 29.00 -2.08
CA ARG A 131 -4.46 28.06 -0.99
C ARG A 131 -3.13 27.38 -0.74
N GLY A 132 -2.57 27.59 0.46
CA GLY A 132 -1.27 27.08 0.86
C GLY A 132 -1.14 25.59 0.51
N ARG A 133 -0.03 25.26 -0.14
CA ARG A 133 0.30 23.89 -0.56
C ARG A 133 0.40 23.01 0.69
N HIS A 134 -0.58 22.12 0.90
CA HIS A 134 -0.44 21.09 1.93
C HIS A 134 0.70 20.16 1.52
N SER A 135 1.64 19.90 2.42
CA SER A 135 2.71 18.98 2.10
C SER A 135 2.18 17.55 2.10
N THR A 136 2.33 16.88 0.96
CA THR A 136 1.99 15.49 0.78
C THR A 136 3.14 14.57 1.19
N SER A 137 4.18 15.09 1.85
CA SER A 137 5.30 14.26 2.29
C SER A 137 4.90 13.37 3.48
N LEU A 138 5.25 12.09 3.37
CA LEU A 138 5.06 11.07 4.38
C LEU A 138 6.43 10.49 4.72
N ARG A 139 6.78 10.54 6.01
CA ARG A 139 7.96 9.85 6.53
C ARG A 139 7.54 8.57 7.24
N ILE A 140 8.26 7.48 7.03
CA ILE A 140 8.19 6.29 7.85
C ILE A 140 9.45 6.22 8.69
N GLN A 141 9.30 6.01 10.00
CA GLN A 141 10.41 5.75 10.90
C GLN A 141 10.27 4.30 11.37
N VAL A 142 11.29 3.49 11.14
CA VAL A 142 11.40 2.11 11.59
C VAL A 142 12.52 2.03 12.62
N ASP A 143 12.17 1.71 13.86
CA ASP A 143 13.10 1.50 14.97
C ASP A 143 13.27 -0.01 15.19
N ILE A 144 14.50 -0.49 15.08
CA ILE A 144 14.91 -1.87 15.32
C ILE A 144 15.74 -1.88 16.59
N THR A 145 15.22 -2.46 17.65
CA THR A 145 15.88 -2.52 18.96
C THR A 145 16.18 -3.97 19.34
N GLU A 146 17.34 -4.22 19.93
CA GLU A 146 17.69 -5.54 20.49
C GLU A 146 17.68 -5.44 22.02
N ARG A 147 16.77 -6.18 22.66
CA ARG A 147 16.63 -6.21 24.12
C ARG A 147 16.65 -7.64 24.63
N ALA A 148 17.60 -7.95 25.51
CA ALA A 148 17.73 -9.27 26.15
C ALA A 148 17.79 -10.46 25.17
N GLY A 149 18.41 -10.28 24.00
CA GLY A 149 18.52 -11.31 22.96
C GLY A 149 17.27 -11.45 22.06
N GLU A 150 16.23 -10.65 22.28
CA GLU A 150 15.09 -10.55 21.38
C GLU A 150 15.19 -9.26 20.53
N THR A 151 15.06 -9.40 19.21
CA THR A 151 14.96 -8.25 18.30
C THR A 151 13.52 -7.81 18.19
N GLN A 152 13.27 -6.53 18.41
CA GLN A 152 11.97 -5.90 18.30
C GLN A 152 12.01 -4.87 17.18
N VAL A 153 11.03 -4.91 16.28
CA VAL A 153 10.90 -3.96 15.17
C VAL A 153 9.61 -3.19 15.36
N SER A 154 9.71 -1.88 15.43
CA SER A 154 8.56 -0.98 15.50
C SER A 154 8.64 0.04 14.40
N TRP A 155 7.51 0.46 13.85
CA TRP A 155 7.50 1.52 12.87
C TRP A 155 6.29 2.42 13.00
N LYS A 156 6.48 3.68 12.62
CA LYS A 156 5.46 4.72 12.67
C LYS A 156 5.51 5.58 11.42
N PHE A 157 4.33 6.03 11.01
CA PHE A 157 4.17 6.98 9.92
C PHE A 157 4.05 8.39 10.51
N LEU A 158 4.91 9.28 10.02
CA LEU A 158 5.06 10.67 10.40
C LEU A 158 4.75 11.53 9.16
N PRO A 159 3.47 11.89 8.92
CA PRO A 159 3.13 12.84 7.86
C PRO A 159 3.64 14.24 8.22
N GLU A 160 3.95 15.06 7.22
CA GLU A 160 4.31 16.46 7.44
C GLU A 160 3.10 17.30 7.88
N ASP A 161 1.92 17.06 7.26
CA ASP A 161 0.64 17.62 7.71
C ASP A 161 -0.22 16.55 8.39
N GLN A 162 -0.16 16.52 9.73
CA GLN A 162 -0.90 15.56 10.55
C GLN A 162 -2.43 15.72 10.41
N ARG A 163 -2.94 16.94 10.20
CA ARG A 163 -4.38 17.21 10.14
C ARG A 163 -4.95 16.67 8.84
N TYR A 164 -4.32 17.04 7.72
CA TYR A 164 -4.69 16.56 6.40
C TYR A 164 -4.59 15.03 6.30
N PHE A 165 -3.53 14.44 6.86
CA PHE A 165 -3.38 12.98 6.88
C PHE A 165 -4.43 12.29 7.75
N SER A 166 -4.79 12.87 8.90
CA SER A 166 -5.84 12.32 9.77
C SER A 166 -7.21 12.38 9.11
N GLU A 167 -7.51 13.47 8.40
CA GLU A 167 -8.71 13.61 7.58
C GLU A 167 -8.76 12.52 6.50
N LYS A 168 -7.68 12.32 5.75
CA LYS A 168 -7.58 11.25 4.73
C LYS A 168 -7.78 9.84 5.29
N LEU A 169 -7.29 9.59 6.50
CA LEU A 169 -7.51 8.32 7.19
C LEU A 169 -8.96 8.15 7.65
N GLN A 170 -9.61 9.22 8.11
CA GLN A 170 -11.02 9.20 8.50
C GLN A 170 -11.94 9.02 7.29
N THR A 171 -11.62 9.64 6.16
CA THR A 171 -12.35 9.49 4.90
C THR A 171 -11.99 8.19 4.16
N MET A 172 -11.11 7.36 4.72
CA MET A 172 -10.67 6.10 4.14
C MET A 172 -10.20 6.27 2.68
N ASP A 173 -9.41 7.31 2.42
CA ASP A 173 -8.84 7.56 1.10
C ASP A 173 -8.12 6.31 0.59
N ALA A 174 -8.52 5.81 -0.57
CA ALA A 174 -8.08 4.52 -1.08
C ALA A 174 -6.56 4.51 -1.33
N ASN A 175 -6.00 5.62 -1.82
CA ASN A 175 -4.58 5.73 -2.14
C ASN A 175 -3.73 5.69 -0.87
N THR A 176 -4.08 6.52 0.12
CA THR A 176 -3.38 6.59 1.40
C THR A 176 -3.51 5.28 2.17
N SER A 177 -4.70 4.70 2.24
CA SER A 177 -4.96 3.46 2.98
C SER A 177 -4.24 2.26 2.37
N LEU A 178 -4.30 2.10 1.04
CA LEU A 178 -3.58 1.03 0.34
C LEU A 178 -2.08 1.15 0.47
N LEU A 179 -1.54 2.38 0.40
CA LEU A 179 -0.12 2.61 0.58
C LEU A 179 0.36 2.12 1.95
N LEU A 180 -0.33 2.53 3.01
CA LEU A 180 0.03 2.13 4.38
C LEU A 180 -0.05 0.62 4.54
N LEU A 181 -1.11 -0.01 4.03
CA LEU A 181 -1.28 -1.46 4.05
C LEU A 181 -0.19 -2.20 3.28
N ARG A 182 0.13 -1.77 2.06
CA ARG A 182 1.20 -2.37 1.25
C ARG A 182 2.55 -2.22 1.94
N THR A 183 2.84 -1.05 2.51
CA THR A 183 4.09 -0.81 3.24
C THR A 183 4.19 -1.70 4.47
N ASN A 184 3.12 -1.80 5.26
CA ASN A 184 3.05 -2.68 6.43
C ASN A 184 3.20 -4.16 6.03
N PHE A 185 2.51 -4.59 4.98
CA PHE A 185 2.62 -5.95 4.46
C PHE A 185 4.03 -6.27 3.97
N ASN A 186 4.68 -5.37 3.22
CA ASN A 186 6.04 -5.59 2.75
C ASN A 186 7.04 -5.71 3.90
N LEU A 187 6.91 -4.87 4.93
CA LEU A 187 7.74 -4.98 6.14
C LEU A 187 7.55 -6.33 6.81
N ILE A 188 6.29 -6.73 7.05
CA ILE A 188 5.93 -8.01 7.66
C ILE A 188 6.46 -9.20 6.83
N LYS A 189 6.31 -9.14 5.51
CA LYS A 189 6.74 -10.18 4.58
C LYS A 189 8.26 -10.36 4.60
N GLU A 190 9.02 -9.27 4.46
CA GLU A 190 10.48 -9.35 4.45
C GLU A 190 11.06 -9.75 5.82
N LEU A 191 10.38 -9.40 6.92
CA LEU A 191 10.71 -9.89 8.27
C LEU A 191 10.41 -11.39 8.46
N GLY A 192 9.75 -12.04 7.49
CA GLY A 192 9.44 -13.48 7.54
C GLY A 192 8.30 -13.83 8.50
N LEU A 193 7.41 -12.88 8.77
CA LEU A 193 6.28 -13.05 9.68
C LEU A 193 5.01 -13.56 8.99
N THR A 194 5.06 -13.72 7.66
CA THR A 194 4.02 -14.36 6.86
C THR A 194 4.54 -15.70 6.35
N ALA A 195 3.81 -16.78 6.67
CA ALA A 195 4.03 -18.11 6.14
C ALA A 195 3.66 -18.21 4.65
#